data_AF-A0A5A7P0R8-F1
#
_entry.id   AF-A0A5A7P0R8-F1
#
_cell.length_a   1.000
_cell.length_b   1.000
_cell.length_c   1.000
_cell.angle_alpha   90.00
_cell.angle_beta   90.00
_cell.angle_gamma   90.00
#
_symmetry.space_group_name_H-M   'P 1'
#
loop_
_entity.id
_entity.type
_entity.pdbx_description
1 polymer ?
#
loop_
_entity_poly.entity_id
_entity_poly.type
_entity_poly.pdbx_seq_one_letter_code
_entity_poly.pdbx_strand_id
1 'polypeptide(L)'
;MHVKVEAFKIGIRENDISKMLVKYPWIVSPSILENFEEIVDFFDDEKVPRISTASAIKNWPHILGCSVDKIELMVEQFRRMDIRKKKLGQVIAKSPQLLLRKPEEFDQVAFFLGEIRLVT
;
A
#
# COMPACT_ATOMS: atom_id res chain seq x y z
N MET A 1 -15.91 13.23 -7.72
CA MET A 1 -16.90 12.12 -7.85
C MET A 1 -16.23 10.79 -8.22
N HIS A 2 -15.07 10.78 -8.89
CA HIS A 2 -14.39 9.55 -9.34
C HIS A 2 -13.65 8.73 -8.27
N VAL A 3 -13.02 9.35 -7.24
CA VAL A 3 -12.31 8.58 -6.18
C VAL A 3 -13.28 7.64 -5.47
N LYS A 4 -14.51 8.12 -5.24
CA LYS A 4 -15.56 7.31 -4.63
C LYS A 4 -15.78 6.04 -5.45
N VAL A 5 -15.91 6.15 -6.78
CA VAL A 5 -16.18 5.02 -7.67
C VAL A 5 -15.06 3.98 -7.60
N GLU A 6 -13.80 4.40 -7.74
CA GLU A 6 -12.65 3.48 -7.69
C GLU A 6 -12.47 2.85 -6.30
N ALA A 7 -12.62 3.66 -5.24
CA ALA A 7 -12.58 3.17 -3.87
C ALA A 7 -13.69 2.14 -3.59
N PHE A 8 -14.89 2.34 -4.13
CA PHE A 8 -15.98 1.36 -4.04
C PHE A 8 -15.68 0.07 -4.80
N LYS A 9 -15.06 0.14 -5.98
CA LYS A 9 -14.69 -1.07 -6.78
C LYS A 9 -13.76 -2.00 -6.00
N ILE A 10 -12.87 -1.46 -5.16
CA ILE A 10 -12.00 -2.26 -4.30
C ILE A 10 -12.56 -2.53 -2.89
N GLY A 11 -13.80 -2.10 -2.62
CA GLY A 11 -14.52 -2.42 -1.38
C GLY A 11 -14.31 -1.45 -0.22
N ILE A 12 -13.78 -0.26 -0.44
CA ILE A 12 -13.75 0.81 0.59
C ILE A 12 -15.18 1.34 0.78
N ARG A 13 -15.65 1.35 2.03
CA ARG A 13 -17.02 1.77 2.38
C ARG A 13 -17.16 3.28 2.27
N GLU A 14 -18.37 3.77 1.99
CA GLU A 14 -18.63 5.21 1.86
C GLU A 14 -18.18 6.01 3.08
N ASN A 15 -18.49 5.53 4.28
CA ASN A 15 -18.12 6.20 5.52
C ASN A 15 -16.59 6.30 5.69
N ASP A 16 -15.84 5.32 5.20
CA ASP A 16 -14.38 5.35 5.24
C ASP A 16 -13.83 6.39 4.25
N ILE A 17 -14.42 6.47 3.05
CA ILE A 17 -14.08 7.50 2.06
C ILE A 17 -14.37 8.90 2.62
N SER A 18 -15.53 9.10 3.24
CA SER A 18 -15.88 10.38 3.88
C SER A 18 -14.87 10.78 4.96
N LYS A 19 -14.44 9.83 5.81
CA LYS A 19 -13.39 10.08 6.82
C LYS A 19 -12.04 10.40 6.19
N MET A 20 -11.67 9.71 5.12
CA MET A 20 -10.43 9.99 4.38
C MET A 20 -10.47 11.39 3.78
N LEU A 21 -11.58 11.79 3.15
CA LEU A 21 -11.73 13.13 2.53
C LEU A 21 -11.59 14.27 3.54
N VAL A 22 -12.15 14.11 4.75
CA VAL A 22 -12.03 15.11 5.81
C VAL A 22 -10.58 15.25 6.28
N LYS A 23 -9.86 14.14 6.43
CA LYS A 23 -8.47 14.13 6.92
C LYS A 23 -7.43 14.44 5.84
N TYR A 24 -7.72 14.07 4.61
CA TYR A 24 -6.83 14.13 3.46
C TYR A 24 -7.58 14.69 2.24
N PRO A 25 -7.93 15.98 2.22
CA PRO A 25 -8.68 16.57 1.10
C PRO A 25 -7.97 16.44 -0.24
N TRP A 26 -6.65 16.31 -0.25
CA TRP A 26 -5.84 16.18 -1.46
C TRP A 26 -6.08 14.87 -2.23
N ILE A 27 -6.71 13.85 -1.63
CA ILE A 27 -6.93 12.55 -2.30
C ILE A 27 -7.88 12.62 -3.50
N VAL A 28 -8.57 13.75 -3.70
CA VAL A 28 -9.46 13.96 -4.85
C VAL A 28 -8.82 14.74 -6.00
N SER A 29 -7.52 15.06 -5.92
CA SER A 29 -6.86 15.71 -7.05
C SER A 29 -6.80 14.75 -8.27
N PRO A 30 -6.81 15.28 -9.51
CA PRO A 30 -6.74 14.46 -10.72
C PRO A 30 -5.54 13.52 -10.77
N SER A 31 -4.36 13.99 -10.37
CA SER A 31 -3.14 13.15 -10.36
C SER A 31 -3.21 12.00 -9.36
N ILE A 32 -3.89 12.20 -8.22
CA ILE A 32 -4.03 11.17 -7.19
C ILE A 32 -5.10 10.14 -7.59
N LEU A 33 -6.07 10.57 -8.40
CA LEU A 33 -7.05 9.67 -9.01
C LEU A 33 -6.41 8.71 -10.00
N GLU A 34 -5.61 9.22 -10.93
CA GLU A 34 -4.88 8.41 -11.91
C GLU A 34 -3.95 7.42 -11.18
N ASN A 35 -3.18 7.92 -10.22
CA ASN A 35 -2.25 7.09 -9.46
C ASN A 35 -2.96 6.05 -8.54
N PHE A 36 -4.22 6.29 -8.16
CA PHE A 36 -5.00 5.29 -7.42
C PHE A 36 -5.22 4.04 -8.28
N GLU A 37 -5.62 4.22 -9.54
CA GLU A 37 -5.85 3.12 -10.47
C GLU A 37 -4.54 2.36 -10.74
N GLU A 38 -3.46 3.08 -11.02
CA GLU A 38 -2.14 2.49 -11.25
C GLU A 38 -1.65 1.65 -10.06
N ILE A 39 -1.82 2.14 -8.83
CA ILE A 39 -1.43 1.40 -7.61
C ILE A 39 -2.31 0.17 -7.40
N VAL A 40 -3.61 0.26 -7.68
CA VAL A 40 -4.52 -0.88 -7.56
C VAL A 40 -4.15 -1.97 -8.56
N ASP A 41 -3.94 -1.60 -9.82
CA ASP A 41 -3.57 -2.52 -10.89
C ASP A 41 -2.22 -3.18 -10.61
N PHE A 42 -1.22 -2.40 -10.16
CA PHE A 42 0.08 -2.93 -9.72
C PHE A 42 -0.08 -4.02 -8.64
N PHE A 43 -0.92 -3.77 -7.62
CA PHE A 43 -1.13 -4.77 -6.56
C PHE A 43 -1.94 -5.99 -7.02
N ASP A 44 -2.85 -5.83 -7.97
CA ASP A 44 -3.56 -6.95 -8.60
C ASP A 44 -2.59 -7.83 -9.44
N ASP A 45 -1.62 -7.23 -10.10
CA ASP A 45 -0.55 -7.92 -10.82
C ASP A 45 0.36 -8.70 -9.87
N GLU A 46 0.71 -8.12 -8.72
CA GLU A 46 1.40 -8.77 -7.61
C GLU A 46 0.54 -9.84 -6.87
N LYS A 47 -0.70 -10.06 -7.32
CA LYS A 47 -1.67 -11.00 -6.75
C LYS A 47 -1.93 -10.74 -5.26
N VAL A 48 -1.95 -9.47 -4.89
CA VAL A 48 -2.38 -9.02 -3.56
C VAL A 48 -3.90 -9.03 -3.52
N PRO A 49 -4.54 -9.55 -2.44
CA PRO A 49 -5.99 -9.48 -2.32
C PRO A 49 -6.46 -8.01 -2.29
N ARG A 50 -7.45 -7.64 -3.12
CA ARG A 50 -8.00 -6.26 -3.16
C ARG A 50 -8.41 -5.71 -1.79
N ILE A 51 -8.90 -6.57 -0.89
CA ILE A 51 -9.24 -6.18 0.49
C ILE A 51 -8.02 -5.67 1.28
N SER A 52 -6.84 -6.22 1.03
CA SER A 52 -5.58 -5.78 1.62
C SER A 52 -5.17 -4.41 1.05
N THR A 53 -5.27 -4.24 -0.27
CA THR A 53 -5.00 -2.96 -0.95
C THR A 53 -5.95 -1.87 -0.45
N ALA A 54 -7.25 -2.16 -0.37
CA ALA A 54 -8.25 -1.25 0.18
C ALA A 54 -7.95 -0.87 1.63
N SER A 55 -7.54 -1.84 2.46
CA SER A 55 -7.12 -1.57 3.84
C SER A 55 -5.89 -0.68 3.91
N ALA A 56 -4.88 -0.93 3.06
CA ALA A 56 -3.67 -0.13 2.98
C ALA A 56 -3.97 1.32 2.61
N ILE A 57 -4.70 1.55 1.50
CA ILE A 57 -5.08 2.89 1.03
C ILE A 57 -5.92 3.63 2.09
N LYS A 58 -6.91 2.95 2.67
CA LYS A 58 -7.79 3.54 3.69
C LYS A 58 -7.00 4.02 4.92
N ASN A 59 -6.11 3.16 5.41
CA ASN A 59 -5.36 3.44 6.64
C ASN A 59 -4.18 4.40 6.40
N TRP A 60 -3.65 4.45 5.17
CA TRP A 60 -2.49 5.27 4.84
C TRP A 60 -2.56 5.84 3.42
N PRO A 61 -3.42 6.84 3.17
CA PRO A 61 -3.65 7.37 1.83
C PRO A 61 -2.40 7.96 1.17
N HIS A 62 -1.36 8.32 1.95
CA HIS A 62 -0.07 8.81 1.46
C HIS A 62 0.61 7.91 0.43
N ILE A 63 0.28 6.60 0.38
CA ILE A 63 0.77 5.73 -0.70
C ILE A 63 0.32 6.20 -2.08
N LEU A 64 -0.86 6.82 -2.17
CA LEU A 64 -1.39 7.41 -3.40
C LEU A 64 -0.61 8.63 -3.87
N GLY A 65 0.30 9.18 -3.05
CA GLY A 65 1.21 10.25 -3.45
C GLY A 65 2.56 9.75 -3.96
N CYS A 66 2.80 8.44 -4.01
CA CYS A 66 4.04 7.85 -4.54
C CYS A 66 3.80 7.21 -5.90
N SER A 67 4.79 7.30 -6.79
CA SER A 67 4.75 6.57 -8.05
C SER A 67 4.81 5.06 -7.83
N VAL A 68 4.25 4.31 -8.77
CA VAL A 68 4.32 2.84 -8.78
C VAL A 68 5.78 2.37 -8.77
N ASP A 69 6.67 2.96 -9.56
CA ASP A 69 8.10 2.62 -9.58
C ASP A 69 8.74 2.64 -8.18
N LYS A 70 8.37 3.64 -7.35
CA LYS A 70 8.91 3.75 -5.99
C LYS A 70 8.36 2.66 -5.07
N ILE A 71 7.08 2.32 -5.23
CA ILE A 71 6.44 1.23 -4.48
C ILE A 71 7.05 -0.11 -4.89
N GLU A 72 7.30 -0.30 -6.18
CA GLU A 72 7.89 -1.51 -6.76
C GLU A 72 9.26 -1.81 -6.14
N LEU A 73 10.12 -0.81 -5.96
CA LEU A 73 11.44 -0.99 -5.30
C LEU A 73 11.34 -1.66 -3.92
N MET A 74 10.33 -1.29 -3.12
CA MET A 74 10.09 -1.88 -1.81
C MET A 74 9.46 -3.28 -1.93
N VAL A 75 8.55 -3.46 -2.89
CA VAL A 75 7.94 -4.78 -3.18
C VAL A 75 8.99 -5.78 -3.66
N GLU A 76 9.99 -5.36 -4.43
CA GLU A 76 11.15 -6.20 -4.79
C GLU A 76 11.94 -6.66 -3.55
N GLN A 77 12.11 -5.80 -2.54
CA GLN A 77 12.77 -6.23 -1.30
C GLN A 77 11.95 -7.27 -0.55
N PHE A 78 10.65 -7.04 -0.40
CA PHE A 78 9.75 -8.04 0.16
C PHE A 78 9.83 -9.35 -0.62
N ARG A 79 9.93 -9.27 -1.95
CA ARG A 79 10.07 -10.44 -2.82
C ARG A 79 11.37 -11.23 -2.57
N ARG A 80 12.49 -10.53 -2.33
CA ARG A 80 13.79 -11.13 -1.93
C ARG A 80 13.70 -11.85 -0.58
N MET A 81 12.78 -11.42 0.29
CA MET A 81 12.48 -12.05 1.59
C MET A 81 11.34 -13.08 1.55
N ASP A 82 10.93 -13.54 0.36
CA ASP A 82 9.80 -14.47 0.16
C ASP A 82 8.43 -13.95 0.69
N ILE A 83 8.28 -12.63 0.79
CA ILE A 83 7.02 -11.97 1.13
C ILE A 83 6.33 -11.57 -0.17
N ARG A 84 5.37 -12.40 -0.62
CA ARG A 84 4.65 -12.21 -1.90
C ARG A 84 3.15 -12.48 -1.75
N LYS A 85 2.35 -12.06 -2.74
CA LYS A 85 0.91 -12.40 -2.86
C LYS A 85 0.15 -12.14 -1.53
N LYS A 86 -0.40 -13.19 -0.91
CA LYS A 86 -1.12 -13.10 0.38
C LYS A 86 -0.25 -12.60 1.53
N LYS A 87 1.04 -12.97 1.62
CA LYS A 87 1.94 -12.46 2.68
C LYS A 87 2.19 -10.96 2.48
N LEU A 88 2.44 -10.54 1.24
CA LEU A 88 2.56 -9.12 0.88
C LEU A 88 1.28 -8.35 1.25
N GLY A 89 0.12 -8.90 0.92
CA GLY A 89 -1.18 -8.34 1.32
C GLY A 89 -1.35 -8.18 2.83
N GLN A 90 -0.82 -9.10 3.64
CA GLN A 90 -0.84 -8.96 5.10
C GLN A 90 0.08 -7.84 5.59
N VAL A 91 1.28 -7.73 5.00
CA VAL A 91 2.26 -6.69 5.35
C VAL A 91 1.70 -5.32 5.03
N ILE A 92 1.22 -5.07 3.81
CA ILE A 92 0.76 -3.74 3.41
C ILE A 92 -0.56 -3.35 4.09
N ALA A 93 -1.42 -4.30 4.44
CA ALA A 93 -2.66 -4.00 5.14
C ALA A 93 -2.41 -3.55 6.59
N LYS A 94 -1.37 -4.11 7.24
CA LYS A 94 -0.98 -3.79 8.63
C LYS A 94 -0.03 -2.60 8.72
N SER A 95 0.91 -2.51 7.78
CA SER A 95 2.01 -1.55 7.81
C SER A 95 2.23 -0.91 6.42
N PRO A 96 1.21 -0.23 5.84
CA PRO A 96 1.31 0.38 4.52
C PRO A 96 2.42 1.43 4.39
N GLN A 97 2.81 2.07 5.50
CA GLN A 97 3.90 3.05 5.54
C GLN A 97 5.27 2.47 5.13
N LEU A 98 5.44 1.14 5.17
CA LEU A 98 6.68 0.50 4.71
C LEU A 98 6.91 0.71 3.21
N LEU A 99 5.85 0.82 2.41
CA LEU A 99 5.93 1.07 0.96
C LEU A 99 6.56 2.43 0.62
N LEU A 100 6.65 3.33 1.60
CA LEU A 100 7.24 4.67 1.44
C LEU A 100 8.72 4.72 1.83
N ARG A 101 9.23 3.64 2.42
CA ARG A 101 10.62 3.53 2.88
C ARG A 101 11.55 3.19 1.73
N LYS A 102 12.83 3.46 1.96
CA LYS A 102 13.87 2.98 1.07
C LYS A 102 14.16 1.51 1.39
N PRO A 103 14.30 0.65 0.37
CA PRO A 103 14.81 -0.71 0.49
C PRO A 103 15.92 -0.89 1.53
N GLU A 104 16.95 -0.05 1.46
CA GLU A 104 18.15 -0.17 2.26
C GLU A 104 17.90 0.13 3.75
N GLU A 105 16.95 1.00 4.06
CA GLU A 105 16.53 1.29 5.44
C GLU A 105 15.78 0.10 6.04
N PHE A 106 14.98 -0.59 5.23
CA PHE A 106 14.22 -1.75 5.68
C PHE A 106 15.13 -2.96 5.93
N ASP A 107 16.10 -3.20 5.05
CA ASP A 107 17.05 -4.32 5.19
C ASP A 107 17.81 -4.26 6.50
N GLN A 108 18.25 -3.07 6.92
CA GLN A 108 18.93 -2.88 8.21
C GLN A 108 18.05 -3.29 9.39
N VAL A 109 16.77 -2.90 9.36
CA VAL A 109 15.80 -3.27 10.41
C VAL A 109 15.51 -4.76 10.37
N ALA A 110 15.27 -5.33 9.19
CA ALA A 110 14.99 -6.75 9.03
C ALA A 110 16.16 -7.63 9.50
N PHE A 111 17.40 -7.25 9.15
CA PHE A 111 18.61 -7.90 9.61
C PHE A 111 18.71 -7.86 11.14
N PHE A 112 18.53 -6.68 11.75
CA PHE A 112 18.57 -6.54 13.20
C PHE A 112 17.51 -7.39 13.90
N LEU A 113 16.28 -7.45 13.37
CA LEU A 113 15.20 -8.26 13.93
C LEU A 113 15.47 -9.77 13.83
N GLY A 114 16.16 -10.21 12.77
CA GLY A 114 16.63 -11.58 12.61
C GLY A 114 17.67 -11.95 13.65
N GLU A 115 18.65 -11.07 13.91
CA GLU A 115 19.70 -11.28 14.91
C GLU A 115 19.12 -11.45 16.32
N ILE A 116 18.08 -10.70 16.67
CA ILE A 116 17.43 -10.81 17.99
C ILE A 116 16.35 -11.91 18.07
N ARG A 117 16.26 -12.80 17.07
CA ARG A 117 15.31 -13.94 17.00
C ARG A 117 13.82 -13.56 17.12
N LEU A 118 13.43 -12.35 16.74
CA LEU A 118 12.01 -11.93 16.79
C LEU A 118 11.20 -12.37 15.57
N VAL A 119 11.86 -12.82 14.49
CA VAL A 119 11.22 -13.28 13.26
C VAL A 119 11.86 -14.61 12.88
N THR A 120 11.25 -15.73 13.25
CA THR A 120 11.61 -17.10 12.82
C THR A 120 10.49 -17.71 12.00
#